data_AF-A0A1C4G9A6-F1
#
_entry.id   AF-A0A1C4G9A6-F1
#
_cell.length_a   1.000
_cell.length_b   1.000
_cell.length_c   1.000
_cell.angle_alpha   90.00
_cell.angle_beta   90.00
_cell.angle_gamma   90.00
#
_symmetry.space_group_name_H-M   'P 1'
#
loop_
_entity.id
_entity.type
_entity.pdbx_description
1 polymer ?
#
loop_
_entity_poly.entity_id
_entity_poly.type
_entity_poly.pdbx_seq_one_letter_code
_entity_poly.pdbx_strand_id
1 'polypeptide(L)'
;MHYNYLAGSNKLDNIKDDVDPAAYAEDIDSQVDGNYDYDAIGNLVKDQQSSIDDIKWAVYGKISDIHKTTGTATTIHYTYDVSGNRISKTVNGVLTWYVRDATGNVMSIYTRGDNSLNTGHLTQIETDIYGSSRLGIDEGKKDLEGVGATDNGVLFNFRRGEKVYELGNHLGNVLSTIGDAKLPGSSNGNEVVDYTPKVQSAGDYYPFGMQEPGRTFSNVGYRYGFNKQERSAEINE
;
A
#
# COMPACT_ATOMS: atom_id res chain seq x y z
N MET A 1 -20.95 -15.43 3.11
CA MET A 1 -20.93 -14.00 2.73
C MET A 1 -22.08 -13.58 1.82
N HIS A 2 -22.86 -12.60 2.27
CA HIS A 2 -24.03 -12.01 1.63
C HIS A 2 -23.90 -10.48 1.60
N TYR A 3 -24.21 -9.86 0.46
CA TYR A 3 -24.13 -8.40 0.28
C TYR A 3 -25.55 -7.81 0.29
N ASN A 4 -25.82 -6.92 1.24
CA ASN A 4 -27.12 -6.26 1.38
C ASN A 4 -27.04 -4.83 0.85
N TYR A 5 -28.02 -4.43 0.04
CA TYR A 5 -28.04 -3.13 -0.62
C TYR A 5 -29.25 -2.31 -0.18
N LEU A 6 -29.10 -0.98 -0.16
CA LEU A 6 -30.21 -0.06 0.06
C LEU A 6 -31.26 -0.20 -1.04
N ALA A 7 -32.53 -0.31 -0.65
CA ALA A 7 -33.65 -0.58 -1.56
C ALA A 7 -33.69 0.41 -2.74
N GLY A 8 -33.80 -0.12 -3.96
CA GLY A 8 -33.87 0.68 -5.18
C GLY A 8 -32.55 1.32 -5.62
N SER A 9 -31.41 0.89 -5.05
CA SER A 9 -30.08 1.41 -5.40
C SER A 9 -29.02 0.30 -5.49
N ASN A 10 -27.83 0.66 -5.95
CA ASN A 10 -26.63 -0.18 -5.92
C ASN A 10 -25.67 0.21 -4.77
N LYS A 11 -26.16 0.93 -3.75
CA LYS A 11 -25.38 1.32 -2.57
C LYS A 11 -25.38 0.17 -1.56
N LEU A 12 -24.19 -0.29 -1.18
CA LEU A 12 -24.01 -1.36 -0.20
C LEU A 12 -24.40 -0.84 1.18
N ASP A 13 -25.26 -1.57 1.90
CA ASP A 13 -25.68 -1.23 3.27
C ASP A 13 -24.80 -1.94 4.30
N ASN A 14 -24.60 -3.25 4.12
CA ASN A 14 -23.77 -4.09 4.97
C ASN A 14 -23.41 -5.41 4.28
N ILE A 15 -22.38 -6.09 4.81
CA ILE A 15 -21.99 -7.45 4.43
C ILE A 15 -22.31 -8.38 5.60
N LYS A 16 -23.01 -9.50 5.35
CA LYS A 16 -23.17 -10.56 6.36
C LYS A 16 -22.25 -11.71 6.02
N ASP A 17 -21.51 -12.17 7.01
CA ASP A 17 -20.84 -13.46 6.91
C ASP A 17 -21.33 -14.44 7.97
N ASP A 18 -21.52 -15.68 7.53
CA ASP A 18 -22.04 -16.79 8.36
C ASP A 18 -20.91 -17.64 8.94
N VAL A 19 -19.66 -17.35 8.55
CA VAL A 19 -18.45 -17.96 9.10
C VAL A 19 -18.15 -17.32 10.46
N ASP A 20 -17.60 -18.10 11.39
CA ASP A 20 -17.17 -17.62 12.70
C ASP A 20 -16.04 -16.58 12.52
N PRO A 21 -16.15 -15.37 13.12
CA PRO A 21 -15.10 -14.35 13.06
C PRO A 21 -13.72 -14.79 13.56
N ALA A 22 -13.65 -15.85 14.38
CA ALA A 22 -12.38 -16.39 14.85
C ALA A 22 -11.71 -17.37 13.85
N ALA A 23 -12.40 -17.74 12.76
CA ALA A 23 -11.88 -18.71 11.79
C ALA A 23 -10.74 -18.14 10.94
N TYR A 24 -10.86 -16.87 10.57
CA TYR A 24 -9.89 -16.13 9.76
C TYR A 24 -9.78 -14.73 10.35
N ALA A 25 -8.56 -14.21 10.47
CA ALA A 25 -8.33 -12.91 11.13
C ALA A 25 -8.20 -11.73 10.15
N GLU A 26 -8.22 -12.02 8.85
CA GLU A 26 -7.79 -11.10 7.78
C GLU A 26 -8.88 -10.91 6.71
N ASP A 27 -10.07 -11.48 6.91
CA ASP A 27 -11.25 -11.32 6.07
C ASP A 27 -12.25 -10.32 6.67
N ILE A 28 -13.33 -10.08 5.92
CA ILE A 28 -14.39 -9.16 6.34
C ILE A 28 -15.44 -9.95 7.11
N ASP A 29 -15.59 -9.60 8.39
CA ASP A 29 -16.62 -10.17 9.25
C ASP A 29 -18.02 -9.59 9.00
N SER A 30 -19.02 -10.24 9.61
CA SER A 30 -20.41 -9.80 9.55
C SER A 30 -20.61 -8.40 10.15
N GLN A 31 -21.15 -7.50 9.33
CA GLN A 31 -21.40 -6.09 9.64
C GLN A 31 -22.75 -5.86 10.30
N VAL A 32 -22.86 -4.80 11.10
CA VAL A 32 -24.16 -4.27 11.52
C VAL A 32 -24.91 -3.66 10.34
N ASP A 33 -26.25 -3.61 10.43
CA ASP A 33 -27.05 -2.95 9.39
C ASP A 33 -26.76 -1.45 9.37
N GLY A 34 -26.72 -0.84 8.18
CA GLY A 34 -26.32 0.56 8.01
C GLY A 34 -24.84 0.84 8.29
N ASN A 35 -23.94 -0.09 7.93
CA ASN A 35 -22.49 0.08 8.10
C ASN A 35 -21.94 1.25 7.29
N TYR A 36 -22.48 1.45 6.08
CA TYR A 36 -22.01 2.46 5.13
C TYR A 36 -23.02 3.60 4.97
N ASP A 37 -22.54 4.84 5.03
CA ASP A 37 -23.32 6.03 4.68
C ASP A 37 -22.80 6.67 3.40
N TYR A 38 -23.70 7.36 2.68
CA TYR A 38 -23.40 8.00 1.41
C TYR A 38 -23.91 9.43 1.36
N ASP A 39 -23.23 10.29 0.62
CA ASP A 39 -23.75 11.62 0.31
C ASP A 39 -24.91 11.57 -0.71
N ALA A 40 -25.48 12.75 -1.00
CA ALA A 40 -26.63 12.91 -1.89
C ALA A 40 -26.37 12.46 -3.34
N ILE A 41 -25.10 12.44 -3.79
CA ILE A 41 -24.72 12.00 -5.13
C ILE A 41 -24.14 10.57 -5.16
N GLY A 42 -24.03 9.94 -3.99
CA GLY A 42 -23.68 8.53 -3.83
C GLY A 42 -22.21 8.24 -3.53
N ASN A 43 -21.42 9.24 -3.15
CA ASN A 43 -20.08 8.97 -2.63
C ASN A 43 -20.14 8.40 -1.21
N LEU A 44 -19.27 7.45 -0.88
CA LEU A 44 -19.15 6.91 0.47
C LEU A 44 -18.65 8.01 1.43
N VAL A 45 -19.33 8.21 2.56
CA VAL A 45 -18.94 9.19 3.59
C VAL A 45 -18.62 8.57 4.94
N LYS A 46 -18.97 7.31 5.15
CA LYS A 46 -18.75 6.59 6.42
C LYS A 46 -18.62 5.09 6.20
N ASP A 47 -17.79 4.44 7.01
CA ASP A 47 -17.70 2.99 7.17
C ASP A 47 -17.52 2.69 8.66
N GLN A 48 -18.57 2.19 9.29
CA GLN A 48 -18.61 2.05 10.75
C GLN A 48 -17.65 0.95 11.26
N GLN A 49 -17.59 -0.20 10.60
CA GLN A 49 -16.71 -1.31 11.02
C GLN A 49 -15.24 -0.91 10.89
N SER A 50 -14.87 -0.27 9.79
CA SER A 50 -13.51 0.27 9.58
C SER A 50 -13.21 1.54 10.39
N SER A 51 -14.13 1.99 11.27
CA SER A 51 -13.99 3.19 12.11
C SER A 51 -13.75 4.49 11.32
N ILE A 52 -14.29 4.57 10.10
CA ILE A 52 -14.23 5.76 9.25
C ILE A 52 -15.47 6.60 9.52
N ASP A 53 -15.29 7.71 10.22
CA ASP A 53 -16.39 8.58 10.64
C ASP A 53 -16.79 9.60 9.57
N ASP A 54 -15.84 10.00 8.73
CA ASP A 54 -16.04 11.03 7.71
C ASP A 54 -15.06 10.85 6.54
N ILE A 55 -15.60 10.90 5.32
CA ILE A 55 -14.85 11.00 4.07
C ILE A 55 -15.30 12.26 3.34
N LYS A 56 -14.36 13.17 3.10
CA LYS A 56 -14.61 14.39 2.32
C LYS A 56 -14.20 14.20 0.89
N TRP A 57 -15.04 14.68 -0.02
CA TRP A 57 -14.81 14.61 -1.46
C TRP A 57 -14.62 16.00 -2.03
N ALA A 58 -13.58 16.16 -2.84
CA ALA A 58 -13.40 17.32 -3.69
C ALA A 58 -14.47 17.34 -4.79
N VAL A 59 -14.77 18.53 -5.32
CA VAL A 59 -15.83 18.75 -6.34
C VAL A 59 -15.62 17.97 -7.64
N TYR A 60 -14.41 17.48 -7.90
CA TYR A 60 -14.05 16.66 -9.06
C TYR A 60 -14.01 15.15 -8.74
N GLY A 61 -14.64 14.71 -7.65
CA GLY A 61 -14.88 13.30 -7.34
C GLY A 61 -13.65 12.54 -6.81
N LYS A 62 -12.76 13.24 -6.09
CA LYS A 62 -11.60 12.64 -5.41
C LYS A 62 -11.70 12.84 -3.91
N ILE A 63 -11.30 11.86 -3.12
CA ILE A 63 -11.26 11.99 -1.66
C ILE A 63 -10.23 13.06 -1.28
N SER A 64 -10.63 14.09 -0.55
CA SER A 64 -9.70 15.08 0.01
C SER A 64 -9.24 14.69 1.40
N ASP A 65 -10.14 14.15 2.22
CA ASP A 65 -9.88 13.84 3.63
C ASP A 65 -10.58 12.57 4.08
N ILE A 66 -9.96 11.83 4.99
CA ILE A 66 -10.56 10.73 5.75
C ILE A 66 -10.26 10.96 7.22
N HIS A 67 -11.28 10.87 8.07
CA HIS A 67 -11.15 10.97 9.52
C HIS A 67 -11.63 9.68 10.18
N LYS A 68 -10.73 9.06 10.95
CA LYS A 68 -11.01 7.96 11.88
C LYS A 68 -10.83 8.49 13.29
N THR A 69 -11.90 8.58 14.07
CA THR A 69 -11.92 9.08 15.46
C THR A 69 -12.06 7.96 16.48
N THR A 70 -12.57 6.81 16.05
CA THR A 70 -12.66 5.58 16.86
C THR A 70 -11.54 4.61 16.46
N GLY A 71 -11.10 3.75 17.40
CA GLY A 71 -9.92 2.89 17.22
C GLY A 71 -8.59 3.68 17.21
N THR A 72 -7.71 3.39 16.24
CA THR A 72 -6.48 4.16 16.03
C THR A 72 -6.81 5.46 15.31
N ALA A 73 -6.93 6.56 16.07
CA ALA A 73 -7.26 7.87 15.53
C ALA A 73 -6.32 8.24 14.37
N THR A 74 -6.89 8.44 13.19
CA THR A 74 -6.15 8.63 11.94
C THR A 74 -6.80 9.72 11.11
N THR A 75 -6.03 10.73 10.74
CA THR A 75 -6.42 11.74 9.75
C THR A 75 -5.57 11.56 8.51
N ILE A 76 -6.22 11.43 7.36
CA ILE A 76 -5.57 11.31 6.07
C ILE A 76 -5.99 12.47 5.19
N HIS A 77 -5.02 13.21 4.65
CA HIS A 77 -5.26 14.28 3.70
C HIS A 77 -4.59 13.98 2.35
N TYR A 78 -5.30 14.21 1.26
CA TYR A 78 -4.82 13.98 -0.09
C TYR A 78 -4.82 15.25 -0.93
N THR A 79 -3.80 15.40 -1.76
CA THR A 79 -3.77 16.45 -2.79
C THR A 79 -3.52 15.84 -4.17
N TYR A 80 -3.98 16.55 -5.20
CA TYR A 80 -4.01 16.07 -6.57
C TYR A 80 -3.46 17.13 -7.54
N ASP A 81 -2.89 16.67 -8.65
CA ASP A 81 -2.61 17.54 -9.78
C ASP A 81 -3.88 17.85 -10.58
N VAL A 82 -3.75 18.71 -11.59
CA VAL A 82 -4.85 19.11 -12.49
C VAL A 82 -5.40 17.98 -13.33
N SER A 83 -4.65 16.89 -13.50
CA SER A 83 -5.06 15.68 -14.21
C SER A 83 -5.71 14.65 -13.27
N GLY A 84 -5.84 14.97 -11.98
CA GLY A 84 -6.46 14.13 -10.97
C GLY A 84 -5.57 13.01 -10.43
N ASN A 85 -4.25 13.06 -10.66
CA ASN A 85 -3.32 12.12 -10.04
C ASN A 85 -2.98 12.59 -8.62
N ARG A 86 -2.90 11.65 -7.67
CA ARG A 86 -2.47 11.96 -6.30
C ARG A 86 -1.00 12.41 -6.31
N ILE A 87 -0.73 13.60 -5.77
CA ILE A 87 0.62 14.18 -5.63
C ILE A 87 1.10 14.18 -4.18
N SER A 88 0.19 14.14 -3.20
CA SER A 88 0.56 13.87 -1.82
C SER A 88 -0.49 13.11 -1.01
N LYS A 89 -0.01 12.46 0.05
CA LYS A 89 -0.80 11.83 1.12
C LYS A 89 -0.18 12.25 2.45
N THR A 90 -0.96 12.80 3.37
CA THR A 90 -0.51 13.08 4.74
C THR A 90 -1.29 12.21 5.71
N VAL A 91 -0.62 11.36 6.48
CA VAL A 91 -1.24 10.51 7.51
C VAL A 91 -0.70 10.95 8.87
N ASN A 92 -1.56 11.47 9.74
CA ASN A 92 -1.18 11.89 11.10
C ASN A 92 0.08 12.80 11.15
N GLY A 93 0.22 13.68 10.16
CA GLY A 93 1.36 14.60 10.03
C GLY A 93 2.57 14.06 9.25
N VAL A 94 2.61 12.76 8.92
CA VAL A 94 3.62 12.16 8.05
C VAL A 94 3.21 12.36 6.59
N LEU A 95 4.03 13.10 5.84
CA LEU A 95 3.74 13.51 4.47
C LEU A 95 4.50 12.63 3.47
N THR A 96 3.77 12.00 2.56
CA THR A 96 4.27 11.26 1.40
C THR A 96 4.01 12.05 0.11
N TRP A 97 5.02 12.21 -0.74
CA TRP A 97 4.90 12.85 -2.06
C TRP A 97 5.17 11.86 -3.19
N TYR A 98 4.47 12.06 -4.29
CA TYR A 98 4.58 11.25 -5.50
C TYR A 98 5.11 12.12 -6.65
N VAL A 99 6.35 11.89 -7.06
CA VAL A 99 6.92 12.53 -8.25
C VAL A 99 6.56 11.68 -9.45
N ARG A 100 6.00 12.30 -10.49
CA ARG A 100 5.47 11.61 -11.67
C ARG A 100 6.12 12.09 -12.96
N ASP A 101 6.12 11.23 -13.97
CA ASP A 101 6.44 11.62 -15.35
C ASP A 101 5.27 12.40 -16.00
N ALA A 102 5.48 12.89 -17.22
CA ALA A 102 4.49 13.66 -17.96
C ALA A 102 3.22 12.85 -18.34
N THR A 103 3.28 11.53 -18.28
CA THR A 103 2.15 10.62 -18.53
C THR A 103 1.43 10.20 -17.24
N GLY A 104 1.93 10.61 -16.08
CA GLY A 104 1.34 10.36 -14.77
C GLY A 104 1.90 9.14 -14.03
N ASN A 105 2.91 8.43 -14.55
CA ASN A 105 3.52 7.30 -13.84
C ASN A 105 4.38 7.79 -12.68
N VAL A 106 4.34 7.13 -11.52
CA VAL A 106 5.17 7.48 -10.37
C VAL A 106 6.62 7.12 -10.66
N MET A 107 7.53 8.08 -10.60
CA MET A 107 8.96 7.83 -10.76
C MET A 107 9.65 7.65 -9.41
N SER A 108 9.20 8.37 -8.39
CA SER A 108 9.80 8.31 -7.07
C SER A 108 8.84 8.80 -6.00
N ILE A 109 9.00 8.23 -4.80
CA ILE A 109 8.21 8.59 -3.62
C ILE A 109 9.13 9.10 -2.53
N TYR A 110 8.70 10.17 -1.88
CA TYR A 110 9.41 10.79 -0.78
C TYR A 110 8.52 10.82 0.46
N THR A 111 9.11 10.75 1.65
CA THR A 111 8.41 10.98 2.91
C THR A 111 9.10 12.04 3.76
N ARG A 112 8.35 12.69 4.65
CA ARG A 112 8.86 13.60 5.69
C ARG A 112 8.00 13.50 6.93
N GLY A 113 8.64 13.64 8.10
CA GLY A 113 8.00 13.60 9.41
C GLY A 113 7.85 12.19 9.98
N ASP A 114 8.26 11.14 9.26
CA ASP A 114 8.34 9.78 9.80
C ASP A 114 9.59 9.64 10.68
N ASN A 115 9.44 9.78 11.99
CA ASN A 115 10.56 9.69 12.93
C ASN A 115 11.24 8.31 12.97
N SER A 116 10.58 7.25 12.48
CA SER A 116 11.18 5.93 12.36
C SER A 116 12.17 5.83 11.20
N LEU A 117 12.14 6.80 10.28
CA LEU A 117 12.95 6.85 9.07
C LEU A 117 13.78 8.12 9.02
N ASN A 118 15.11 7.98 9.09
CA ASN A 118 16.05 9.11 9.03
C ASN A 118 15.64 10.27 9.96
N THR A 119 15.10 9.95 11.14
CA THR A 119 14.68 10.94 12.15
C THR A 119 13.68 11.98 11.62
N GLY A 120 12.81 11.60 10.68
CA GLY A 120 11.78 12.47 10.11
C GLY A 120 12.27 13.41 9.00
N HIS A 121 13.54 13.30 8.59
CA HIS A 121 14.08 14.03 7.46
C HIS A 121 13.34 13.74 6.15
N LEU A 122 13.45 14.66 5.20
CA LEU A 122 13.06 14.37 3.83
C LEU A 122 13.85 13.16 3.30
N THR A 123 13.14 12.08 3.01
CA THR A 123 13.73 10.81 2.58
C THR A 123 13.12 10.35 1.27
N GLN A 124 13.95 9.98 0.29
CA GLN A 124 13.51 9.25 -0.89
C GLN A 124 13.32 7.78 -0.51
N ILE A 125 12.07 7.32 -0.42
CA ILE A 125 11.75 5.98 0.06
C ILE A 125 11.59 4.97 -1.05
N GLU A 126 11.34 5.44 -2.28
CA GLU A 126 11.06 4.58 -3.41
C GLU A 126 11.51 5.25 -4.72
N THR A 127 12.08 4.45 -5.62
CA THR A 127 12.24 4.79 -7.03
C THR A 127 11.75 3.63 -7.88
N ASP A 128 10.85 3.90 -8.82
CA ASP A 128 10.26 2.86 -9.65
C ASP A 128 11.25 2.38 -10.73
N ILE A 129 11.27 1.08 -10.96
CA ILE A 129 12.04 0.42 -12.02
C ILE A 129 11.07 0.05 -13.15
N TYR A 130 11.20 0.73 -14.30
CA TYR A 130 10.27 0.60 -15.41
C TYR A 130 10.79 -0.23 -16.59
N GLY A 131 9.84 -0.89 -17.26
CA GLY A 131 9.93 -1.37 -18.64
C GLY A 131 8.72 -0.87 -19.42
N SER A 132 7.93 -1.78 -20.01
CA SER A 132 6.59 -1.44 -20.56
C SER A 132 5.52 -1.19 -19.48
N SER A 133 5.81 -1.59 -18.24
CA SER A 133 5.08 -1.25 -17.01
C SER A 133 6.06 -1.28 -15.84
N ARG A 134 5.62 -0.98 -14.61
CA ARG A 134 6.46 -1.15 -13.42
C ARG A 134 6.90 -2.62 -13.29
N LEU A 135 8.21 -2.82 -13.18
CA LEU A 135 8.86 -4.12 -12.99
C LEU A 135 9.27 -4.35 -11.54
N GLY A 136 9.41 -3.28 -10.76
CA GLY A 136 9.87 -3.30 -9.39
C GLY A 136 10.13 -1.90 -8.86
N ILE A 137 10.74 -1.84 -7.68
CA ILE A 137 11.10 -0.62 -6.98
C ILE A 137 12.47 -0.76 -6.32
N ASP A 138 13.11 0.38 -6.09
CA ASP A 138 14.29 0.54 -5.23
C ASP A 138 13.87 1.25 -3.94
N GLU A 139 14.04 0.57 -2.80
CA GLU A 139 13.70 1.02 -1.45
C GLU A 139 14.94 1.43 -0.63
N GLY A 140 15.98 1.95 -1.28
CA GLY A 140 17.23 2.39 -0.61
C GLY A 140 17.08 3.46 0.48
N LYS A 141 15.88 4.05 0.66
CA LYS A 141 15.53 4.94 1.79
C LYS A 141 16.55 6.05 2.04
N LYS A 142 16.89 6.79 0.97
CA LYS A 142 17.95 7.78 0.95
C LYS A 142 17.55 9.05 1.70
N ASP A 143 18.27 9.36 2.79
CA ASP A 143 18.18 10.64 3.49
C ASP A 143 18.70 11.78 2.59
N LEU A 144 17.91 12.85 2.45
CA LEU A 144 18.25 14.03 1.65
C LEU A 144 18.64 15.26 2.49
N GLU A 145 18.48 15.20 3.81
CA GLU A 145 18.81 16.29 4.74
C GLU A 145 19.93 15.90 5.72
N GLY A 146 20.27 14.61 5.79
CA GLY A 146 21.39 14.11 6.55
C GLY A 146 22.71 14.76 6.13
N VAL A 147 23.47 15.25 7.11
CA VAL A 147 24.83 15.72 6.90
C VAL A 147 25.67 14.51 6.50
N GLY A 148 25.95 14.37 5.20
CA GLY A 148 26.71 13.25 4.68
C GLY A 148 28.06 13.13 5.38
N ALA A 149 28.42 11.93 5.82
CA ALA A 149 29.84 11.58 5.87
C ALA A 149 30.35 11.77 4.44
N THR A 150 31.40 12.59 4.27
CA THR A 150 32.00 12.95 2.98
C THR A 150 32.00 11.75 2.04
N ASP A 151 31.08 11.74 1.07
CA ASP A 151 31.01 10.68 0.08
C ASP A 151 32.28 10.81 -0.76
N ASN A 152 33.22 9.88 -0.61
CA ASN A 152 34.55 9.94 -1.22
C ASN A 152 34.51 9.75 -2.76
N GLY A 153 33.41 10.12 -3.41
CA GLY A 153 33.22 9.99 -4.86
C GLY A 153 33.12 8.54 -5.33
N VAL A 154 32.76 7.59 -4.46
CA VAL A 154 32.56 6.19 -4.85
C VAL A 154 31.16 6.05 -5.44
N LEU A 155 31.04 6.37 -6.73
CA LEU A 155 29.81 6.36 -7.54
C LEU A 155 29.14 4.98 -7.74
N PHE A 156 29.58 3.94 -7.02
CA PHE A 156 29.07 2.57 -7.18
C PHE A 156 28.94 1.85 -5.84
N ASN A 157 28.10 2.35 -4.94
CA ASN A 157 27.62 1.51 -3.85
C ASN A 157 26.55 0.57 -4.42
N PHE A 158 26.96 -0.57 -5.01
CA PHE A 158 26.04 -1.66 -5.34
C PHE A 158 25.53 -2.26 -4.03
N ARG A 159 24.45 -1.70 -3.49
CA ARG A 159 23.74 -2.25 -2.35
C ARG A 159 22.76 -3.31 -2.83
N ARG A 160 22.81 -4.48 -2.18
CA ARG A 160 21.88 -5.60 -2.39
C ARG A 160 20.88 -5.62 -1.26
N GLY A 161 19.68 -6.10 -1.54
CA GLY A 161 18.57 -6.17 -0.59
C GLY A 161 17.68 -4.93 -0.55
N GLU A 162 17.97 -3.92 -1.38
CA GLU A 162 17.19 -2.68 -1.49
C GLU A 162 16.22 -2.70 -2.67
N LYS A 163 16.38 -3.60 -3.64
CA LYS A 163 15.48 -3.68 -4.81
C LYS A 163 14.50 -4.82 -4.67
N VAL A 164 13.26 -4.58 -5.05
CA VAL A 164 12.15 -5.53 -5.03
C VAL A 164 11.52 -5.58 -6.42
N TYR A 165 11.37 -6.77 -7.00
CA TYR A 165 10.77 -6.99 -8.32
C TYR A 165 9.40 -7.64 -8.19
N GLU A 166 8.47 -7.20 -9.05
CA GLU A 166 7.10 -7.67 -9.10
C GLU A 166 6.97 -8.88 -10.02
N LEU A 167 6.33 -9.95 -9.54
CA LEU A 167 5.85 -11.07 -10.33
C LEU A 167 4.32 -11.00 -10.36
N GLY A 168 3.79 -10.57 -11.50
CA GLY A 168 2.37 -10.35 -11.68
C GLY A 168 1.68 -11.37 -12.58
N ASN A 169 0.35 -11.34 -12.59
CA ASN A 169 -0.47 -12.11 -13.52
C ASN A 169 -0.91 -11.27 -14.75
N HIS A 170 -1.66 -11.90 -15.64
CA HIS A 170 -2.17 -11.28 -16.87
C HIS A 170 -3.24 -10.19 -16.63
N LEU A 171 -3.78 -10.09 -15.42
CA LEU A 171 -4.75 -9.06 -15.00
C LEU A 171 -4.06 -7.84 -14.39
N GLY A 172 -2.73 -7.87 -14.25
CA GLY A 172 -1.95 -6.80 -13.64
C GLY A 172 -1.87 -6.86 -12.13
N ASN A 173 -2.31 -7.94 -11.47
CA ASN A 173 -2.10 -8.08 -10.02
C ASN A 173 -0.64 -8.42 -9.73
N VAL A 174 -0.07 -7.83 -8.68
CA VAL A 174 1.22 -8.28 -8.12
C VAL A 174 0.96 -9.46 -7.19
N LEU A 175 1.33 -10.66 -7.62
CA LEU A 175 1.09 -11.89 -6.85
C LEU A 175 2.26 -12.25 -5.95
N SER A 176 3.48 -11.90 -6.34
CA SER A 176 4.66 -12.14 -5.51
C SER A 176 5.72 -11.09 -5.77
N THR A 177 6.57 -10.89 -4.79
CA THR A 177 7.71 -9.99 -4.91
C THR A 177 9.00 -10.67 -4.46
N ILE A 178 10.08 -10.40 -5.19
CA ILE A 178 11.40 -10.97 -4.92
C ILE A 178 12.44 -9.87 -4.77
N GLY A 179 13.34 -10.02 -3.80
CA GLY A 179 14.47 -9.11 -3.60
C GLY A 179 15.60 -9.37 -4.59
N ASP A 180 16.49 -8.39 -4.75
CA ASP A 180 17.72 -8.55 -5.55
C ASP A 180 18.87 -9.26 -4.81
N ALA A 181 18.63 -9.71 -3.58
CA ALA A 181 19.54 -10.53 -2.79
C ALA A 181 19.26 -12.03 -3.00
N LYS A 182 20.34 -12.81 -3.14
CA LYS A 182 20.29 -14.27 -3.11
C LYS A 182 20.56 -14.76 -1.69
N LEU A 183 19.75 -15.68 -1.18
CA LEU A 183 19.94 -16.28 0.12
C LEU A 183 20.80 -17.54 -0.03
N PRO A 184 21.99 -17.62 0.60
CA PRO A 184 22.81 -18.81 0.54
C PRO A 184 22.17 -19.93 1.37
N GLY A 185 21.98 -21.11 0.78
CA GLY A 185 21.66 -22.31 1.53
C GLY A 185 22.93 -23.04 1.96
N SER A 186 22.88 -23.65 3.14
CA SER A 186 23.98 -24.44 3.68
C SER A 186 23.46 -25.69 4.37
N SER A 187 24.08 -26.82 4.08
CA SER A 187 23.77 -28.10 4.73
C SER A 187 24.54 -28.30 6.06
N ASN A 188 25.61 -27.54 6.29
CA ASN A 188 26.51 -27.68 7.43
C ASN A 188 26.86 -26.34 8.13
N GLY A 189 26.27 -25.23 7.68
CA GLY A 189 26.51 -23.87 8.20
C GLY A 189 27.82 -23.22 7.74
N ASN A 190 28.69 -23.95 7.05
CA ASN A 190 30.05 -23.51 6.70
C ASN A 190 30.30 -23.40 5.20
N GLU A 191 29.52 -24.10 4.37
CA GLU A 191 29.63 -24.06 2.92
C GLU A 191 28.31 -23.66 2.28
N VAL A 192 28.37 -22.75 1.31
CA VAL A 192 27.22 -22.40 0.47
C VAL A 192 27.07 -23.46 -0.61
N VAL A 193 25.94 -24.17 -0.60
CA VAL A 193 25.68 -25.27 -1.54
C VAL A 193 24.71 -24.87 -2.65
N ASP A 194 23.83 -23.91 -2.39
CA ASP A 194 22.86 -23.38 -3.33
C ASP A 194 22.46 -21.94 -2.97
N TYR A 195 21.65 -21.33 -3.84
CA TYR A 195 21.07 -20.02 -3.61
C TYR A 195 19.58 -20.04 -3.92
N THR A 196 18.78 -19.53 -3.00
CA THR A 196 17.34 -19.31 -3.20
C THR A 196 17.04 -17.82 -3.34
N PRO A 197 15.97 -17.45 -4.08
CA PRO A 197 15.56 -16.06 -4.15
C PRO A 197 15.03 -15.60 -2.78
N LYS A 198 15.29 -14.34 -2.43
CA LYS A 198 14.64 -13.71 -1.27
C LYS A 198 13.21 -13.35 -1.64
N VAL A 199 12.24 -14.23 -1.36
CA VAL A 199 10.82 -13.91 -1.49
C VAL A 199 10.43 -12.91 -0.41
N GLN A 200 9.84 -11.79 -0.81
CA GLN A 200 9.46 -10.68 0.09
C GLN A 200 7.97 -10.73 0.41
N SER A 201 7.13 -10.99 -0.59
CA SER A 201 5.70 -11.24 -0.41
C SER A 201 5.18 -12.23 -1.45
N ALA A 202 4.08 -12.91 -1.12
CA ALA A 202 3.24 -13.66 -2.03
C ALA A 202 1.78 -13.55 -1.58
N GLY A 203 0.83 -13.53 -2.50
CA GLY A 203 -0.57 -13.36 -2.18
C GLY A 203 -1.46 -13.56 -3.38
N ASP A 204 -2.56 -14.26 -3.16
CA ASP A 204 -3.66 -14.35 -4.11
C ASP A 204 -4.79 -13.38 -3.73
N TYR A 205 -5.60 -13.02 -4.72
CA TYR A 205 -6.70 -12.09 -4.57
C TYR A 205 -7.99 -12.70 -5.09
N TYR A 206 -9.07 -12.51 -4.34
CA TYR A 206 -10.42 -12.70 -4.86
C TYR A 206 -10.69 -11.71 -6.02
N PRO A 207 -11.72 -11.94 -6.87
CA PRO A 207 -12.03 -11.12 -8.05
C PRO A 207 -12.22 -9.60 -7.83
N PHE A 208 -12.36 -9.14 -6.59
CA PHE A 208 -12.50 -7.73 -6.22
C PHE A 208 -11.37 -7.19 -5.33
N GLY A 209 -10.27 -7.93 -5.21
CA GLY A 209 -9.02 -7.41 -4.64
C GLY A 209 -8.82 -7.64 -3.14
N MET A 210 -9.75 -8.32 -2.47
CA MET A 210 -9.47 -8.86 -1.13
C MET A 210 -8.42 -9.96 -1.24
N GLN A 211 -7.40 -9.92 -0.38
CA GLN A 211 -6.40 -10.99 -0.30
C GLN A 211 -7.05 -12.27 0.22
N GLU A 212 -6.70 -13.42 -0.35
CA GLU A 212 -7.28 -14.70 0.07
C GLU A 212 -6.67 -15.18 1.40
N PRO A 213 -7.46 -15.34 2.48
CA PRO A 213 -6.96 -15.84 3.76
C PRO A 213 -6.23 -17.18 3.60
N GLY A 214 -5.10 -17.34 4.28
CA GLY A 214 -4.28 -18.55 4.21
C GLY A 214 -3.49 -18.74 2.89
N ARG A 215 -3.63 -17.82 1.92
CA ARG A 215 -2.83 -17.80 0.67
C ARG A 215 -2.00 -16.53 0.55
N THR A 216 -1.51 -16.05 1.67
CA THR A 216 -0.64 -14.88 1.77
C THR A 216 0.64 -15.22 2.51
N PHE A 217 1.71 -14.54 2.13
CA PHE A 217 3.03 -14.57 2.76
C PHE A 217 3.62 -13.16 2.67
N SER A 218 4.17 -12.64 3.77
CA SER A 218 4.84 -11.35 3.76
C SER A 218 5.97 -11.35 4.77
N ASN A 219 7.19 -11.15 4.29
CA ASN A 219 8.39 -10.98 5.11
C ASN A 219 8.68 -9.48 5.34
N VAL A 220 8.28 -8.64 4.38
CA VAL A 220 8.36 -7.18 4.42
C VAL A 220 7.10 -6.64 3.75
N GLY A 221 6.47 -5.63 4.36
CA GLY A 221 5.31 -4.96 3.76
C GLY A 221 5.66 -4.37 2.40
N TYR A 222 4.89 -4.76 1.37
CA TYR A 222 5.04 -4.25 0.01
C TYR A 222 3.90 -3.29 -0.33
N ARG A 223 4.22 -2.16 -0.98
CA ARG A 223 3.27 -1.05 -1.21
C ARG A 223 2.15 -1.40 -2.18
N TYR A 224 2.41 -2.22 -3.20
CA TYR A 224 1.48 -2.43 -4.32
C TYR A 224 0.88 -3.83 -4.33
N GLY A 225 -0.35 -3.97 -4.81
CA GLY A 225 -1.03 -5.27 -4.84
C GLY A 225 -2.00 -5.42 -6.00
N PHE A 226 -3.29 -5.43 -5.66
CA PHE A 226 -4.37 -5.56 -6.63
C PHE A 226 -4.32 -4.46 -7.69
N ASN A 227 -4.42 -4.83 -8.97
CA ASN A 227 -4.32 -3.94 -10.13
C ASN A 227 -3.09 -3.01 -10.13
N LYS A 228 -1.97 -3.44 -9.53
CA LYS A 228 -0.74 -2.64 -9.32
C LYS A 228 -0.93 -1.36 -8.50
N GLN A 229 -2.06 -1.18 -7.84
CA GLN A 229 -2.36 0.02 -7.09
C GLN A 229 -1.71 -0.02 -5.71
N GLU A 230 -1.40 1.16 -5.19
CA GLU A 230 -0.88 1.33 -3.83
C GLU A 230 -1.97 0.97 -2.82
N ARG A 231 -1.65 0.06 -1.89
CA ARG A 231 -2.52 -0.28 -0.77
C ARG A 231 -2.55 0.88 0.23
N SER A 232 -3.74 1.22 0.70
CA SER A 232 -3.93 2.22 1.77
C SER A 232 -4.19 1.50 3.09
N ALA A 233 -3.13 0.94 3.68
CA ALA A 233 -3.22 0.14 4.91
C ALA A 233 -3.79 0.93 6.11
N GLU A 234 -3.78 2.26 6.03
CA GLU A 234 -4.30 3.14 7.08
C GLU A 234 -5.84 3.16 7.14
N ILE A 235 -6.50 2.71 6.07
CA ILE A 235 -7.96 2.74 5.92
C ILE A 235 -8.58 1.42 6.37
N ASN A 236 -7.85 0.32 6.26
CA ASN A 236 -8.31 -1.03 6.58
C ASN A 236 -8.66 -1.22 8.07
N GLU A 237 -9.40 -2.30 8.31
CA GLU A 237 -9.47 -3.03 9.60
C GLU A 237 -8.11 -3.63 9.97
#